data_AF-A0A1I4XQ74-F1
#
_entry.id   AF-A0A1I4XQ74-F1
#
_cell.length_a   1.000
_cell.length_b   1.000
_cell.length_c   1.000
_cell.angle_alpha   90.00
_cell.angle_beta   90.00
_cell.angle_gamma   90.00
#
_symmetry.space_group_name_H-M   'P 1'
#
loop_
_entity.id
_entity.type
_entity.pdbx_description
1 polymer ?
#
loop_
_entity_poly.entity_id
_entity_poly.type
_entity_poly.pdbx_seq_one_letter_code
_entity_poly.pdbx_strand_id
1 'polypeptide(L)'
;MNLHFIGIGGSAMHDLAIALQNKGYQISGSDNSIDGSSELVLEKHQLFPKESGWFPEKITTNLDAVILGMKAKTDNPELKRAQELGIKIYSFPEFMFELSRDKTRVVIAGSHGKTTLTAMVLHVMKYHGKEVDYMLETPVSGFENTLNLTEENDFIVIEGDESSASAIDRRPKFHLYQPNIALLSGIAREHIDDFSASGNYVEQFQIFINSIVNGGILVYNEEDEKLKELAEKTENPIRKHPYSSPEYHIEDDTFILDTPEGEMPLEFSRADNMNNLGGAKWICQHMGIDEDDFYEAIIDFQDAVKN
;
A
#
# COMPACT_ATOMS: atom_id res chain seq x y z
N MET A 1 0.59 13.16 19.33
CA MET A 1 -0.22 14.19 18.64
C MET A 1 -1.68 14.07 19.07
N ASN A 2 -2.49 15.11 18.89
CA ASN A 2 -3.94 15.10 19.01
C ASN A 2 -4.57 15.17 17.62
N LEU A 3 -5.20 14.08 17.19
CA LEU A 3 -5.69 13.87 15.83
C LEU A 3 -7.20 13.64 15.82
N HIS A 4 -7.86 14.19 14.81
CA HIS A 4 -9.27 13.93 14.55
C HIS A 4 -9.49 13.28 13.18
N PHE A 5 -10.18 12.15 13.15
CA PHE A 5 -10.48 11.39 11.94
C PHE A 5 -11.88 11.73 11.43
N ILE A 6 -11.97 12.29 10.22
CA ILE A 6 -13.25 12.46 9.52
C ILE A 6 -13.47 11.22 8.65
N GLY A 7 -14.43 10.38 9.03
CA GLY A 7 -14.69 9.08 8.38
C GLY A 7 -13.87 7.95 9.00
N ILE A 8 -13.84 7.87 10.34
CA ILE A 8 -13.04 6.88 11.08
C ILE A 8 -13.50 5.42 10.83
N GLY A 9 -14.73 5.19 10.36
CA GLY A 9 -15.28 3.86 10.15
C GLY A 9 -14.77 3.13 8.89
N GLY A 10 -14.01 3.79 8.01
CA GLY A 10 -13.37 3.13 6.87
C GLY A 10 -12.29 2.13 7.31
N SER A 11 -12.10 1.02 6.59
CA SER A 11 -11.17 -0.05 6.99
C SER A 11 -9.76 0.46 7.29
N ALA A 12 -9.12 1.09 6.30
CA ALA A 12 -7.81 1.69 6.47
C ALA A 12 -7.77 2.82 7.52
N MET A 13 -8.89 3.54 7.70
CA MET A 13 -8.97 4.65 8.64
C MET A 13 -8.98 4.18 10.09
N HIS A 14 -9.74 3.12 10.43
CA HIS A 14 -9.76 2.59 11.78
C HIS A 14 -8.44 1.88 12.12
N ASP A 15 -7.84 1.16 11.17
CA ASP A 15 -6.53 0.52 11.39
C ASP A 15 -5.45 1.57 11.66
N LEU A 16 -5.45 2.69 10.92
CA LEU A 16 -4.56 3.82 11.20
C LEU A 16 -4.85 4.47 12.56
N ALA A 17 -6.12 4.69 12.90
CA ALA A 17 -6.49 5.25 14.19
C ALA A 17 -6.00 4.37 15.36
N ILE A 18 -6.12 3.05 15.24
CA ILE A 18 -5.64 2.07 16.23
C ILE A 18 -4.11 2.07 16.31
N ALA A 19 -3.41 2.04 15.16
CA ALA A 19 -1.94 2.06 15.14
C ALA A 19 -1.39 3.33 15.82
N LEU A 20 -2.01 4.49 15.57
CA LEU A 20 -1.60 5.75 16.18
C LEU A 20 -1.96 5.83 17.67
N GLN A 21 -3.11 5.28 18.07
CA GLN A 21 -3.47 5.15 19.49
C GLN A 21 -2.42 4.30 20.23
N ASN A 22 -1.97 3.19 19.64
CA ASN A 22 -0.93 2.34 20.20
C ASN A 22 0.44 3.06 20.31
N LYS A 23 0.72 4.01 19.41
CA LYS A 23 1.85 4.96 19.50
C LYS A 23 1.66 6.08 20.55
N GLY A 24 0.56 6.07 21.31
CA GLY A 24 0.28 7.04 22.36
C GLY A 24 -0.32 8.37 21.86
N TYR A 25 -0.84 8.41 20.63
CA TYR A 25 -1.52 9.60 20.13
C TYR A 25 -2.93 9.70 20.71
N GLN A 26 -3.41 10.93 20.88
CA GLN A 26 -4.80 11.19 21.26
C GLN A 26 -5.64 11.17 19.99
N ILE A 27 -6.55 10.21 19.91
CA ILE A 27 -7.37 9.98 18.73
C ILE A 27 -8.82 10.29 19.06
N SER A 28 -9.45 11.05 18.17
CA SER A 28 -10.90 11.21 18.10
C SER A 28 -11.36 11.01 16.66
N GLY A 29 -12.63 10.74 16.45
CA GLY A 29 -13.16 10.64 15.11
C GLY A 29 -14.68 10.71 15.06
N SER A 30 -15.16 10.92 13.84
CA SER A 30 -16.57 11.05 13.50
C SER A 30 -16.85 10.24 12.24
N ASP A 31 -18.05 9.69 12.15
CA ASP A 31 -18.56 9.04 10.94
C ASP A 31 -20.09 9.07 10.95
N ASN A 32 -20.70 9.12 9.77
CA ASN A 32 -22.16 9.06 9.61
C ASN A 32 -22.69 7.62 9.73
N SER A 33 -21.90 6.62 9.38
CA SER A 33 -22.33 5.23 9.43
C SER A 33 -21.13 4.32 9.56
N ILE A 34 -21.09 3.59 10.67
CA ILE A 34 -20.12 2.53 10.94
C ILE A 34 -20.93 1.25 11.05
N ASP A 35 -20.58 0.24 10.26
CA ASP A 35 -21.29 -1.02 10.21
C ASP A 35 -20.32 -2.21 10.26
N GLY A 36 -20.87 -3.37 10.65
CA GLY A 36 -20.21 -4.66 10.57
C GLY A 36 -18.94 -4.76 11.43
N SER A 37 -17.84 -5.19 10.81
CA SER A 37 -16.57 -5.44 11.50
C SER A 37 -15.93 -4.16 12.06
N SER A 38 -16.08 -3.02 11.38
CA SER A 38 -15.49 -1.74 11.80
C SER A 38 -16.01 -1.27 13.16
N GLU A 39 -17.30 -1.50 13.44
CA GLU A 39 -17.92 -1.14 14.73
C GLU A 39 -17.28 -1.92 15.87
N LEU A 40 -17.24 -3.25 15.78
CA LEU A 40 -16.65 -4.13 16.80
C LEU A 40 -15.17 -3.82 17.07
N VAL A 41 -14.41 -3.52 16.00
CA VAL A 41 -12.99 -3.16 16.09
C VAL A 41 -12.82 -1.81 16.80
N LEU A 42 -13.56 -0.78 16.40
CA LEU A 42 -13.48 0.54 17.04
C LEU A 42 -13.95 0.52 18.50
N GLU A 43 -14.98 -0.26 18.83
CA GLU A 43 -15.45 -0.43 20.22
C GLU A 43 -14.39 -1.08 21.10
N LYS A 44 -13.77 -2.18 20.62
CA LYS A 44 -12.68 -2.89 21.31
C LYS A 44 -11.53 -1.95 21.68
N HIS A 45 -11.22 -0.99 20.80
CA HIS A 45 -10.15 -0.01 20.98
C HIS A 45 -10.61 1.31 21.60
N GLN A 46 -11.87 1.42 22.03
CA GLN A 46 -12.44 2.64 22.64
C GLN A 46 -12.35 3.88 21.72
N LEU A 47 -12.40 3.64 20.40
CA LEU A 47 -12.38 4.66 19.34
C LEU A 47 -13.74 4.85 18.66
N PHE A 48 -14.74 4.04 19.02
CA PHE A 48 -16.08 4.15 18.47
C PHE A 48 -16.72 5.52 18.83
N PRO A 49 -17.17 6.32 17.85
CA PRO A 49 -17.85 7.57 18.12
C PRO A 49 -19.12 7.36 18.95
N LYS A 50 -19.30 8.15 20.01
CA LYS A 50 -20.49 8.07 20.89
C LYS A 50 -21.81 8.37 20.15
N GLU A 51 -21.73 9.18 19.10
CA GLU A 51 -22.85 9.61 18.28
C GLU A 51 -22.41 9.56 16.82
N SER A 52 -23.29 9.07 15.95
CA SER A 52 -23.11 9.13 14.50
C SER A 52 -23.38 10.56 14.01
N GLY A 53 -22.55 11.03 13.07
CA GLY A 53 -22.70 12.36 12.47
C GLY A 53 -21.38 13.07 12.27
N TRP A 54 -21.49 14.37 12.00
CA TRP A 54 -20.38 15.30 11.85
C TRP A 54 -20.57 16.46 12.82
N PHE A 55 -19.54 16.77 13.60
CA PHE A 55 -19.59 17.62 14.78
C PHE A 55 -18.55 18.74 14.66
N PRO A 56 -18.82 19.83 13.90
CA PRO A 56 -17.86 20.92 13.71
C PRO A 56 -17.38 21.53 15.03
N GLU A 57 -18.17 21.48 16.10
CA GLU A 57 -17.80 21.92 17.44
C GLU A 57 -16.68 21.08 18.09
N LYS A 58 -16.44 19.84 17.63
CA LYS A 58 -15.30 19.01 18.05
C LYS A 58 -14.00 19.41 17.37
N ILE A 59 -14.07 20.20 16.29
CA ILE A 59 -12.92 20.70 15.56
C ILE A 59 -12.44 22.00 16.21
N THR A 60 -11.36 21.90 16.98
CA THR A 60 -10.79 23.04 17.70
C THR A 60 -9.29 23.18 17.45
N THR A 61 -8.72 24.34 17.77
CA THR A 61 -7.30 24.65 17.54
C THR A 61 -6.33 23.85 18.42
N ASN A 62 -6.83 22.99 19.31
CA ASN A 62 -6.02 22.04 20.07
C ASN A 62 -5.67 20.76 19.28
N LEU A 63 -6.25 20.58 18.09
CA LEU A 63 -5.90 19.48 17.19
C LEU A 63 -4.59 19.80 16.48
N ASP A 64 -3.66 18.86 16.48
CA ASP A 64 -2.44 18.96 15.70
C ASP A 64 -2.72 18.78 14.20
N ALA A 65 -3.66 17.88 13.87
CA ALA A 65 -4.13 17.67 12.52
C ALA A 65 -5.50 16.96 12.45
N VAL A 66 -6.11 17.04 11.28
CA VAL A 66 -7.28 16.26 10.86
C VAL A 66 -6.85 15.25 9.79
N ILE A 67 -7.28 13.99 9.95
CA ILE A 67 -7.10 12.94 8.95
C ILE A 67 -8.41 12.76 8.20
N LEU A 68 -8.40 13.08 6.91
CA LEU A 68 -9.57 13.11 6.03
C LEU A 68 -9.70 11.78 5.30
N GLY A 69 -10.71 10.99 5.67
CA GLY A 69 -11.07 9.74 5.01
C GLY A 69 -11.86 9.98 3.72
N MET A 70 -11.78 9.03 2.78
CA MET A 70 -12.43 9.14 1.46
C MET A 70 -13.97 9.28 1.52
N LYS A 71 -14.61 8.74 2.57
CA LYS A 71 -16.07 8.85 2.75
C LYS A 71 -16.54 10.29 3.01
N ALA A 72 -15.66 11.16 3.49
CA ALA A 72 -15.99 12.55 3.78
C ALA A 72 -16.17 13.34 2.48
N LYS A 73 -17.28 14.08 2.35
CA LYS A 73 -17.54 14.94 1.19
C LYS A 73 -16.88 16.31 1.36
N THR A 74 -16.71 17.04 0.25
CA THR A 74 -16.13 18.39 0.26
C THR A 74 -16.98 19.42 1.02
N ASP A 75 -18.27 19.15 1.22
CA ASP A 75 -19.18 20.00 1.97
C ASP A 75 -19.29 19.63 3.47
N ASN A 76 -18.54 18.60 3.92
CA ASN A 76 -18.53 18.13 5.30
C ASN A 76 -18.25 19.29 6.29
N PRO A 77 -19.08 19.44 7.34
CA PRO A 77 -18.98 20.58 8.24
C PRO A 77 -17.71 20.57 9.11
N GLU A 78 -17.19 19.40 9.50
CA GLU A 78 -15.91 19.29 10.22
C GLU A 78 -14.74 19.70 9.33
N LEU A 79 -14.75 19.28 8.06
CA LEU A 79 -13.73 19.66 7.09
C LEU A 79 -13.70 21.17 6.87
N LYS A 80 -14.86 21.80 6.63
CA LYS A 80 -14.95 23.26 6.50
C LYS A 80 -14.44 23.96 7.75
N ARG A 81 -14.80 23.47 8.93
CA ARG A 81 -14.34 24.04 10.19
C ARG A 81 -12.82 23.93 10.37
N ALA A 82 -12.23 22.80 10.00
CA ALA A 82 -10.78 22.62 10.05
C ALA A 82 -10.07 23.60 9.12
N GLN A 83 -10.61 23.84 7.92
CA GLN A 83 -10.11 24.83 6.97
C GLN A 83 -10.23 26.26 7.51
N GLU A 84 -11.37 26.63 8.10
CA GLU A 84 -11.58 27.96 8.73
C GLU A 84 -10.58 28.24 9.85
N LEU A 85 -10.26 27.22 10.65
CA LEU A 85 -9.32 27.32 11.77
C LEU A 85 -7.86 27.18 11.35
N GLY A 86 -7.58 26.87 10.08
CA GLY A 86 -6.21 26.65 9.59
C GLY A 86 -5.54 25.41 10.19
N ILE A 87 -6.31 24.41 10.63
CA ILE A 87 -5.78 23.14 11.13
C ILE A 87 -5.20 22.37 9.96
N LYS A 88 -4.06 21.69 10.17
CA LYS A 88 -3.46 20.83 9.15
C LYS A 88 -4.42 19.70 8.80
N ILE A 89 -4.68 19.51 7.51
CA ILE A 89 -5.53 18.44 7.00
C ILE A 89 -4.65 17.54 6.16
N TYR A 90 -4.62 16.26 6.49
CA TYR A 90 -3.95 15.23 5.71
C TYR A 90 -4.99 14.25 5.17
N SER A 91 -4.87 13.85 3.92
CA SER A 91 -5.46 12.60 3.47
C SER A 91 -4.73 11.40 4.09
N PHE A 92 -5.36 10.21 4.05
CA PHE A 92 -4.71 8.97 4.48
C PHE A 92 -3.32 8.76 3.85
N PRO A 93 -3.14 8.80 2.51
CA PRO A 93 -1.83 8.58 1.91
C PRO A 93 -0.80 9.66 2.25
N GLU A 94 -1.21 10.93 2.40
CA GLU A 94 -0.30 11.99 2.85
C GLU A 94 0.18 11.76 4.28
N PHE A 95 -0.72 11.33 5.17
CA PHE A 95 -0.31 11.04 6.55
C PHE A 95 0.55 9.77 6.64
N MET A 96 0.27 8.76 5.81
CA MET A 96 1.13 7.58 5.69
C MET A 96 2.54 7.95 5.20
N PHE A 97 2.64 8.88 4.25
CA PHE A 97 3.94 9.45 3.87
C PHE A 97 4.62 10.11 5.07
N GLU A 98 3.93 11.00 5.80
CA GLU A 98 4.52 11.67 6.98
C GLU A 98 5.02 10.68 8.04
N LEU A 99 4.29 9.60 8.30
CA LEU A 99 4.66 8.55 9.27
C LEU A 99 5.85 7.69 8.82
N SER A 100 6.19 7.71 7.53
CA SER A 100 7.22 6.86 6.93
C SER A 100 8.39 7.64 6.32
N ARG A 101 8.49 8.95 6.60
CA ARG A 101 9.53 9.82 6.01
C ARG A 101 10.94 9.37 6.32
N ASP A 102 11.16 8.87 7.53
CA ASP A 102 12.47 8.44 8.03
C ASP A 102 12.77 6.97 7.72
N LYS A 103 11.88 6.27 7.00
CA LYS A 103 12.02 4.88 6.59
C LYS A 103 12.32 4.75 5.10
N THR A 104 12.87 3.60 4.70
CA THR A 104 12.92 3.18 3.29
C THR A 104 11.53 2.71 2.87
N ARG A 105 10.86 3.50 2.02
CA ARG A 105 9.52 3.21 1.52
C ARG A 105 9.60 2.31 0.30
N VAL A 106 9.05 1.10 0.41
CA VAL A 106 8.86 0.14 -0.67
C VAL A 106 7.41 0.23 -1.13
N VAL A 107 7.15 0.74 -2.34
CA VAL A 107 5.77 0.91 -2.84
C VAL A 107 5.52 -0.07 -3.99
N ILE A 108 4.55 -0.96 -3.79
CA ILE A 108 4.17 -2.00 -4.77
C ILE A 108 2.87 -1.55 -5.44
N ALA A 109 2.97 -1.18 -6.71
CA ALA A 109 1.89 -0.60 -7.51
C ALA A 109 1.69 -1.34 -8.84
N GLY A 110 0.60 -1.03 -9.53
CA GLY A 110 0.21 -1.68 -10.79
C GLY A 110 -1.27 -2.02 -10.82
N SER A 111 -1.82 -2.34 -11.98
CA SER A 111 -3.26 -2.61 -12.11
C SER A 111 -3.69 -3.89 -11.39
N HIS A 112 -2.83 -4.91 -11.36
CA HIS A 112 -3.12 -6.22 -10.75
C HIS A 112 -1.94 -6.72 -9.91
N GLY A 113 -2.14 -7.78 -9.14
CA GLY A 113 -1.05 -8.46 -8.41
C GLY A 113 -0.49 -7.71 -7.18
N LYS A 114 -0.87 -6.44 -6.94
CA LYS A 114 -0.35 -5.61 -5.82
C LYS A 114 -0.39 -6.34 -4.48
N THR A 115 -1.55 -6.88 -4.10
CA THR A 115 -1.73 -7.56 -2.81
C THR A 115 -0.97 -8.87 -2.74
N THR A 116 -0.96 -9.66 -3.82
CA THR A 116 -0.18 -10.90 -3.86
C THR A 116 1.32 -10.63 -3.78
N LEU A 117 1.85 -9.67 -4.54
CA LEU A 117 3.25 -9.25 -4.50
C LEU A 117 3.64 -8.77 -3.11
N THR A 118 2.81 -7.92 -2.49
CA THR A 118 3.07 -7.42 -1.14
C THR A 118 3.05 -8.56 -0.13
N ALA A 119 2.09 -9.47 -0.23
CA ALA A 119 2.01 -10.65 0.62
C ALA A 119 3.22 -11.57 0.48
N MET A 120 3.71 -11.82 -0.74
CA MET A 120 4.92 -12.60 -1.00
C MET A 120 6.14 -11.96 -0.34
N VAL A 121 6.32 -10.64 -0.51
CA VAL A 121 7.41 -9.90 0.14
C VAL A 121 7.31 -10.02 1.66
N LEU A 122 6.15 -9.74 2.25
CA LEU A 122 5.96 -9.81 3.69
C LEU A 122 6.15 -11.23 4.24
N HIS A 123 5.71 -12.26 3.53
CA HIS A 123 5.92 -13.66 3.89
C HIS A 123 7.40 -13.99 3.97
N VAL A 124 8.18 -13.63 2.94
CA VAL A 124 9.63 -13.88 2.90
C VAL A 124 10.35 -13.12 4.01
N MET A 125 10.01 -11.85 4.22
CA MET A 125 10.60 -11.05 5.31
C MET A 125 10.31 -11.67 6.68
N LYS A 126 9.06 -12.11 6.91
CA LYS A 126 8.64 -12.78 8.14
C LYS A 126 9.32 -14.12 8.36
N TYR A 127 9.47 -14.94 7.30
CA TYR A 127 10.16 -16.22 7.35
C TYR A 127 11.57 -16.08 7.90
N HIS A 128 12.30 -15.06 7.43
CA HIS A 128 13.66 -14.74 7.85
C HIS A 128 13.76 -13.91 9.13
N GLY A 129 12.65 -13.70 9.85
CA GLY A 129 12.62 -12.91 11.09
C GLY A 129 13.01 -11.44 10.90
N LYS A 130 12.86 -10.91 9.67
CA LYS A 130 13.11 -9.50 9.37
C LYS A 130 11.82 -8.71 9.53
N GLU A 131 11.72 -8.01 10.65
CA GLU A 131 10.59 -7.16 10.96
C GLU A 131 10.54 -5.95 10.00
N VAL A 132 9.34 -5.69 9.45
CA VAL A 132 9.07 -4.55 8.58
C VAL A 132 7.74 -3.91 8.95
N ASP A 133 7.65 -2.61 8.74
CA ASP A 133 6.35 -1.96 8.72
C ASP A 133 5.63 -2.25 7.42
N TYR A 134 4.31 -2.18 7.42
CA TYR A 134 3.55 -2.41 6.20
C TYR A 134 2.20 -1.73 6.23
N MET A 135 1.67 -1.44 5.04
CA MET A 135 0.31 -0.98 4.80
C MET A 135 -0.28 -1.75 3.61
N LEU A 136 -1.36 -2.48 3.90
CA LEU A 136 -2.14 -3.30 2.97
C LEU A 136 -3.52 -2.66 2.78
N GLU A 137 -4.11 -2.77 1.58
CA GLU A 137 -5.49 -2.31 1.37
C GLU A 137 -6.52 -3.36 1.83
N THR A 138 -6.13 -4.63 1.92
CA THR A 138 -6.99 -5.72 2.39
C THR A 138 -6.27 -6.68 3.35
N PRO A 139 -6.99 -7.44 4.20
CA PRO A 139 -6.38 -8.44 5.06
C PRO A 139 -5.70 -9.56 4.27
N VAL A 140 -4.47 -9.88 4.66
CA VAL A 140 -3.64 -10.94 4.03
C VAL A 140 -3.41 -12.09 5.02
N SER A 141 -3.30 -13.32 4.51
CA SER A 141 -2.98 -14.48 5.35
C SER A 141 -1.63 -14.33 6.05
N GLY A 142 -1.54 -14.81 7.30
CA GLY A 142 -0.33 -14.70 8.11
C GLY A 142 -0.12 -13.34 8.81
N PHE A 143 -0.97 -12.34 8.57
CA PHE A 143 -0.93 -11.02 9.21
C PHE A 143 -2.25 -10.72 9.92
N GLU A 144 -2.18 -10.19 11.14
CA GLU A 144 -3.37 -9.92 11.96
C GLU A 144 -4.10 -8.64 11.54
N ASN A 145 -3.34 -7.62 11.13
CA ASN A 145 -3.84 -6.29 10.78
C ASN A 145 -3.35 -5.89 9.39
N THR A 146 -4.02 -4.92 8.75
CA THR A 146 -3.58 -4.38 7.46
C THR A 146 -2.48 -3.33 7.59
N LEU A 147 -2.23 -2.84 8.79
CA LEU A 147 -1.25 -1.79 9.08
C LEU A 147 -0.37 -2.17 10.26
N ASN A 148 0.94 -2.10 10.08
CA ASN A 148 1.93 -2.16 11.14
C ASN A 148 2.86 -0.94 11.04
N LEU A 149 3.03 -0.23 12.16
CA LEU A 149 3.80 1.01 12.24
C LEU A 149 4.62 1.05 13.51
N THR A 150 5.94 1.04 13.36
CA THR A 150 6.92 1.10 14.45
C THR A 150 7.81 2.32 14.28
N GLU A 151 8.69 2.61 15.25
CA GLU A 151 9.75 3.62 15.07
C GLU A 151 11.06 2.96 14.62
N GLU A 152 11.22 1.68 14.93
CA GLU A 152 12.47 0.93 14.90
C GLU A 152 12.74 0.26 13.55
N ASN A 153 11.69 -0.13 12.80
CA ASN A 153 11.87 -0.80 11.51
C ASN A 153 12.38 0.17 10.44
N ASP A 154 13.44 -0.22 9.73
CA ASP A 154 14.05 0.58 8.66
C ASP A 154 13.21 0.66 7.38
N PHE A 155 12.38 -0.37 7.13
CA PHE A 155 11.57 -0.50 5.93
C PHE A 155 10.07 -0.40 6.24
N ILE A 156 9.33 0.16 5.28
CA ILE A 156 7.88 0.03 5.21
C ILE A 156 7.47 -0.44 3.81
N VAL A 157 6.63 -1.47 3.73
CA VAL A 157 6.07 -1.98 2.48
C VAL A 157 4.63 -1.47 2.31
N ILE A 158 4.35 -0.78 1.21
CA ILE A 158 3.10 -0.05 0.99
C ILE A 158 2.46 -0.54 -0.32
N GLU A 159 1.20 -0.98 -0.24
CA GLU A 159 0.37 -1.15 -1.43
C GLU A 159 0.04 0.21 -2.07
N GLY A 160 0.47 0.37 -3.32
CA GLY A 160 0.27 1.58 -4.11
C GLY A 160 -1.01 1.54 -4.93
N ASP A 161 -2.11 1.97 -4.31
CA ASP A 161 -3.44 2.10 -4.95
C ASP A 161 -3.54 3.36 -5.84
N GLU A 162 -4.11 3.17 -7.04
CA GLU A 162 -4.34 4.20 -8.04
C GLU A 162 -5.61 5.06 -7.78
N SER A 163 -6.43 4.70 -6.79
CA SER A 163 -7.62 5.47 -6.42
C SER A 163 -7.28 6.85 -5.81
N SER A 164 -8.22 7.79 -5.80
CA SER A 164 -7.98 9.15 -5.31
C SER A 164 -7.53 9.18 -3.84
N ALA A 165 -6.77 10.21 -3.46
CA ALA A 165 -6.29 10.41 -2.09
C ALA A 165 -7.39 10.85 -1.11
N SER A 166 -8.26 11.77 -1.51
CA SER A 166 -9.40 12.23 -0.71
C SER A 166 -10.49 12.91 -1.56
N ALA A 167 -11.54 13.44 -0.92
CA ALA A 167 -12.54 14.22 -1.63
C ALA A 167 -12.03 15.57 -2.16
N ILE A 168 -10.99 16.13 -1.54
CA ILE A 168 -10.36 17.43 -1.92
C ILE A 168 -9.05 17.27 -2.70
N ASP A 169 -8.51 16.05 -2.76
CA ASP A 169 -7.32 15.71 -3.56
C ASP A 169 -7.60 14.48 -4.42
N ARG A 170 -7.65 14.71 -5.74
CA ARG A 170 -7.99 13.69 -6.75
C ARG A 170 -6.77 12.96 -7.29
N ARG A 171 -5.56 13.33 -6.88
CA ARG A 171 -4.37 12.58 -7.23
C ARG A 171 -4.51 11.14 -6.71
N PRO A 172 -4.08 10.15 -7.50
CA PRO A 172 -3.95 8.78 -7.01
C PRO A 172 -3.12 8.67 -5.73
N LYS A 173 -3.51 7.80 -4.78
CA LYS A 173 -2.82 7.63 -3.49
C LYS A 173 -1.33 7.34 -3.67
N PHE A 174 -0.99 6.45 -4.61
CA PHE A 174 0.40 6.05 -4.86
C PHE A 174 1.35 7.20 -5.26
N HIS A 175 0.83 8.34 -5.73
CA HIS A 175 1.65 9.52 -6.06
C HIS A 175 2.27 10.16 -4.82
N LEU A 176 1.69 9.91 -3.65
CA LEU A 176 1.99 10.64 -2.42
C LEU A 176 3.05 9.93 -1.56
N TYR A 177 3.37 8.67 -1.85
CA TYR A 177 4.27 7.87 -1.01
C TYR A 177 5.76 8.13 -1.26
N GLN A 178 6.15 8.77 -2.37
CA GLN A 178 7.55 9.07 -2.72
C GLN A 178 8.51 7.89 -2.46
N PRO A 179 8.37 6.77 -3.18
CA PRO A 179 9.11 5.53 -2.90
C PRO A 179 10.63 5.69 -2.98
N ASN A 180 11.33 4.95 -2.11
CA ASN A 180 12.76 4.66 -2.24
C ASN A 180 12.96 3.47 -3.20
N ILE A 181 12.11 2.47 -3.07
CA ILE A 181 12.03 1.29 -3.92
C ILE A 181 10.60 1.20 -4.41
N ALA A 182 10.40 1.11 -5.72
CA ALA A 182 9.09 0.98 -6.33
C ALA A 182 9.02 -0.31 -7.14
N LEU A 183 7.89 -0.99 -7.09
CA LEU A 183 7.55 -2.06 -8.04
C LEU A 183 6.33 -1.64 -8.86
N LEU A 184 6.38 -1.87 -10.16
CA LEU A 184 5.23 -1.79 -11.06
C LEU A 184 4.96 -3.15 -11.72
N SER A 185 3.78 -3.72 -11.43
CA SER A 185 3.41 -5.06 -11.93
C SER A 185 2.83 -5.06 -13.35
N GLY A 186 2.27 -3.93 -13.80
CA GLY A 186 1.68 -3.77 -15.12
C GLY A 186 0.64 -2.64 -15.19
N ILE A 187 0.24 -2.30 -16.41
CA ILE A 187 -0.73 -1.25 -16.74
C ILE A 187 -1.85 -1.88 -17.60
N ALA A 188 -2.92 -2.32 -16.95
CA ALA A 188 -4.03 -2.99 -17.61
C ALA A 188 -4.81 -2.04 -18.52
N ARG A 189 -5.19 -2.56 -19.70
CA ARG A 189 -5.90 -1.78 -20.73
C ARG A 189 -7.33 -1.45 -20.32
N GLU A 190 -7.98 -2.30 -19.54
CA GLU A 190 -9.36 -2.11 -19.08
C GLU A 190 -9.58 -0.88 -18.19
N HIS A 191 -8.54 -0.41 -17.50
CA HIS A 191 -8.63 0.81 -16.70
C HIS A 191 -8.37 2.10 -17.48
N ILE A 192 -8.00 2.02 -18.76
CA ILE A 192 -7.71 3.20 -19.59
C ILE A 192 -8.97 4.02 -19.88
N ASP A 193 -10.12 3.36 -20.04
CA ASP A 193 -11.38 4.02 -20.41
C ASP A 193 -12.04 4.77 -19.23
N ASP A 194 -11.78 4.33 -17.99
CA ASP A 194 -12.34 4.92 -16.75
C ASP A 194 -11.71 6.28 -16.38
N PHE A 195 -10.54 6.61 -16.93
CA PHE A 195 -9.78 7.82 -16.60
C PHE A 195 -10.06 9.03 -17.52
N SER A 196 -11.07 8.92 -18.38
CA SER A 196 -11.42 9.94 -19.40
C SER A 196 -11.72 11.36 -18.87
N ALA A 197 -11.82 11.55 -17.54
CA ALA A 197 -12.02 12.87 -16.91
C ALA A 197 -10.80 13.42 -16.14
N SER A 198 -9.76 12.63 -15.81
CA SER A 198 -8.69 13.01 -14.87
C SER A 198 -7.25 12.98 -15.43
N GLY A 199 -7.05 12.49 -16.65
CA GLY A 199 -5.74 12.37 -17.31
C GLY A 199 -5.61 11.01 -17.99
N ASN A 200 -4.57 10.77 -18.80
CA ASN A 200 -4.37 9.43 -19.37
C ASN A 200 -3.99 8.45 -18.24
N TYR A 201 -4.65 7.28 -18.12
CA TYR A 201 -4.32 6.28 -17.09
C TYR A 201 -2.81 5.95 -17.07
N VAL A 202 -2.20 5.84 -18.25
CA VAL A 202 -0.76 5.61 -18.43
C VAL A 202 0.10 6.75 -17.87
N GLU A 203 -0.38 7.99 -17.95
CA GLU A 203 0.31 9.17 -17.39
C GLU A 203 0.39 9.12 -15.87
N GLN A 204 -0.59 8.49 -15.20
CA GLN A 204 -0.53 8.33 -13.74
C GLN A 204 0.66 7.48 -13.30
N PHE A 205 0.99 6.43 -14.07
CA PHE A 205 2.19 5.62 -13.84
C PHE A 205 3.47 6.39 -14.16
N GLN A 206 3.47 7.23 -15.20
CA GLN A 206 4.61 8.11 -15.47
C GLN A 206 4.86 9.10 -14.32
N ILE A 207 3.81 9.69 -13.75
CA ILE A 207 3.92 10.57 -12.58
C ILE A 207 4.46 9.81 -11.37
N PHE A 208 3.98 8.58 -11.14
CA PHE A 208 4.50 7.71 -10.08
C PHE A 208 5.99 7.38 -10.26
N ILE A 209 6.42 6.99 -11.46
CA ILE A 209 7.85 6.75 -11.75
C ILE A 209 8.69 8.00 -11.47
N ASN A 210 8.17 9.18 -11.78
CA ASN A 210 8.86 10.45 -11.53
C ASN A 210 8.81 10.90 -10.07
N SER A 211 7.98 10.29 -9.22
CA SER A 211 7.94 10.57 -7.78
C SER A 211 8.89 9.70 -6.96
N ILE A 212 9.49 8.67 -7.57
CA ILE A 212 10.57 7.87 -6.96
C ILE A 212 11.73 8.81 -6.62
N VAL A 213 12.25 8.70 -5.40
CA VAL A 213 13.34 9.55 -4.92
C VAL A 213 14.61 9.39 -5.76
N ASN A 214 15.39 10.45 -5.91
CA ASN A 214 16.67 10.40 -6.62
C ASN A 214 17.60 9.32 -6.04
N GLY A 215 18.19 8.51 -6.91
CA GLY A 215 19.01 7.36 -6.54
C GLY A 215 18.21 6.14 -6.07
N GLY A 216 16.88 6.22 -6.07
CA GLY A 216 15.97 5.11 -5.77
C GLY A 216 15.95 4.03 -6.85
N ILE A 217 15.02 3.08 -6.70
CA ILE A 217 14.95 1.88 -7.51
C ILE A 217 13.54 1.71 -8.08
N LEU A 218 13.46 1.36 -9.36
CA LEU A 218 12.27 0.90 -10.04
C LEU A 218 12.46 -0.56 -10.49
N VAL A 219 11.69 -1.45 -9.90
CA VAL A 219 11.46 -2.81 -10.37
C VAL A 219 10.21 -2.79 -11.26
N TYR A 220 10.27 -3.33 -12.47
CA TYR A 220 9.15 -3.25 -13.41
C TYR A 220 8.98 -4.51 -14.23
N ASN A 221 7.72 -4.90 -14.46
CA ASN A 221 7.40 -6.03 -15.32
C ASN A 221 7.72 -5.67 -16.77
N GLU A 222 8.70 -6.34 -17.37
CA GLU A 222 9.09 -6.06 -18.75
C GLU A 222 8.22 -6.78 -19.78
N GLU A 223 7.35 -7.70 -19.34
CA GLU A 223 6.36 -8.36 -20.20
C GLU A 223 5.18 -7.43 -20.53
N ASP A 224 5.02 -6.32 -19.79
CA ASP A 224 4.12 -5.23 -20.16
C ASP A 224 4.87 -4.19 -20.99
N GLU A 225 4.67 -4.23 -22.31
CA GLU A 225 5.32 -3.33 -23.27
C GLU A 225 5.12 -1.85 -22.97
N LYS A 226 3.95 -1.44 -22.44
CA LYS A 226 3.70 -0.03 -22.12
C LYS A 226 4.48 0.40 -20.89
N LEU A 227 4.49 -0.45 -19.86
CA LEU A 227 5.27 -0.21 -18.66
C LEU A 227 6.77 -0.18 -18.98
N LYS A 228 7.25 -1.14 -19.78
CA LYS A 228 8.63 -1.19 -20.27
C LYS A 228 9.00 0.10 -20.99
N GLU A 229 8.16 0.58 -21.90
CA GLU A 229 8.38 1.85 -22.62
C GLU A 229 8.49 3.05 -21.66
N LEU A 230 7.60 3.16 -20.66
CA LEU A 230 7.67 4.23 -19.66
C LEU A 230 8.93 4.15 -18.79
N ALA A 231 9.27 2.95 -18.33
CA ALA A 231 10.43 2.69 -17.49
C ALA A 231 11.74 3.00 -18.24
N GLU A 232 11.84 2.64 -19.51
CA GLU A 232 13.03 2.93 -20.32
C GLU A 232 13.15 4.41 -20.66
N LYS A 233 12.03 5.11 -20.91
CA LYS A 233 12.01 6.53 -21.29
C LYS A 233 12.18 7.52 -20.15
N THR A 234 11.93 7.14 -18.88
CA THR A 234 12.06 8.11 -17.78
C THR A 234 13.48 8.65 -17.65
N GLU A 235 13.57 9.98 -17.44
CA GLU A 235 14.80 10.72 -17.15
C GLU A 235 15.06 10.87 -15.63
N ASN A 236 14.15 10.36 -14.78
CA ASN A 236 14.37 10.36 -13.33
C ASN A 236 15.66 9.57 -13.00
N PRO A 237 16.61 10.10 -12.22
CA PRO A 237 17.88 9.42 -11.93
C PRO A 237 17.69 8.27 -10.91
N ILE A 238 17.11 7.17 -11.39
CA ILE A 238 16.81 5.95 -10.62
C ILE A 238 17.46 4.72 -11.26
N ARG A 239 17.68 3.67 -10.48
CA ARG A 239 18.10 2.35 -10.98
C ARG A 239 16.87 1.60 -11.47
N LYS A 240 17.01 0.87 -12.57
CA LYS A 240 15.91 0.17 -13.24
C LYS A 240 16.23 -1.32 -13.29
N HIS A 241 15.34 -2.15 -12.76
CA HIS A 241 15.47 -3.60 -12.73
C HIS A 241 14.24 -4.22 -13.41
N PRO A 242 14.36 -4.64 -14.68
CA PRO A 242 13.29 -5.39 -15.32
C PRO A 242 13.14 -6.75 -14.64
N TYR A 243 11.91 -7.24 -14.60
CA TYR A 243 11.62 -8.62 -14.24
C TYR A 243 10.62 -9.22 -15.23
N SER A 244 10.69 -10.54 -15.37
CA SER A 244 9.78 -11.36 -16.16
C SER A 244 9.29 -12.53 -15.32
N SER A 245 8.38 -13.31 -15.88
CA SER A 245 8.05 -14.62 -15.33
C SER A 245 9.31 -15.50 -15.33
N PRO A 246 9.62 -16.21 -14.23
CA PRO A 246 10.69 -17.19 -14.21
C PRO A 246 10.32 -18.40 -15.09
N GLU A 247 11.31 -19.22 -15.46
CA GLU A 247 11.04 -20.48 -16.14
C GLU A 247 10.35 -21.46 -15.18
N TYR A 248 9.26 -22.06 -15.64
CA TYR A 248 8.49 -23.04 -14.89
C TYR A 248 7.76 -23.99 -15.84
N HIS A 249 7.39 -25.15 -15.31
CA HIS A 249 6.47 -26.08 -15.96
C HIS A 249 5.40 -26.57 -14.98
N ILE A 250 4.41 -27.32 -15.47
CA ILE A 250 3.35 -27.89 -14.64
C ILE A 250 3.45 -29.41 -14.72
N GLU A 251 3.57 -30.06 -13.57
CA GLU A 251 3.57 -31.51 -13.42
C GLU A 251 2.53 -31.89 -12.35
N ASP A 252 1.60 -32.80 -12.68
CA ASP A 252 0.53 -33.26 -11.77
C ASP A 252 -0.22 -32.13 -11.04
N ASP A 253 -0.68 -31.12 -11.81
CA ASP A 253 -1.36 -29.90 -11.33
C ASP A 253 -0.53 -29.04 -10.35
N THR A 254 0.77 -29.30 -10.23
CA THR A 254 1.73 -28.56 -9.40
C THR A 254 2.61 -27.70 -10.29
N PHE A 255 2.81 -26.43 -9.91
CA PHE A 255 3.77 -25.58 -10.59
C PHE A 255 5.19 -25.94 -10.12
N ILE A 256 6.07 -26.24 -11.07
CA ILE A 256 7.47 -26.58 -10.82
C ILE A 256 8.32 -25.43 -11.36
N LEU A 257 8.98 -24.70 -10.46
CA LEU A 257 9.85 -23.58 -10.78
C LEU A 257 11.27 -24.07 -11.07
N ASP A 258 11.86 -23.59 -12.16
CA ASP A 258 13.27 -23.85 -12.47
C ASP A 258 14.16 -22.84 -11.73
N THR A 259 14.86 -23.29 -10.69
CA THR A 259 15.80 -22.47 -9.92
C THR A 259 17.26 -22.86 -10.22
N PRO A 260 18.24 -22.00 -9.89
CA PRO A 260 19.65 -22.36 -10.00
C PRO A 260 20.05 -23.62 -9.20
N GLU A 261 19.32 -23.94 -8.13
CA GLU A 261 19.57 -25.10 -7.26
C GLU A 261 18.78 -26.35 -7.68
N GLY A 262 17.85 -26.21 -8.64
CA GLY A 262 17.04 -27.30 -9.15
C GLY A 262 15.56 -26.95 -9.27
N GLU A 263 14.77 -27.95 -9.61
CA GLU A 263 13.32 -27.84 -9.71
C GLU A 263 12.68 -27.72 -8.33
N MET A 264 11.81 -26.74 -8.15
CA MET A 264 11.14 -26.44 -6.89
C MET A 264 9.62 -26.44 -7.06
N PRO A 265 8.88 -27.35 -6.43
CA PRO A 265 7.42 -27.34 -6.47
C PRO A 265 6.86 -26.17 -5.65
N LEU A 266 5.82 -25.52 -6.17
CA LEU A 266 5.12 -24.40 -5.54
C LEU A 266 3.64 -24.74 -5.30
N GLU A 267 3.10 -24.33 -4.15
CA GLU A 267 1.67 -24.49 -3.80
C GLU A 267 0.75 -23.45 -4.47
N PHE A 268 1.18 -22.80 -5.56
CA PHE A 268 0.43 -21.70 -6.17
C PHE A 268 -0.81 -22.22 -6.91
N SER A 269 -1.95 -21.53 -6.75
CA SER A 269 -3.18 -21.93 -7.46
C SER A 269 -3.34 -21.31 -8.84
N ARG A 270 -2.51 -20.32 -9.20
CA ARG A 270 -2.66 -19.53 -10.44
C ARG A 270 -1.33 -19.18 -11.09
N ALA A 271 -1.32 -19.17 -12.42
CA ALA A 271 -0.13 -18.88 -13.23
C ALA A 271 0.33 -17.41 -13.15
N ASP A 272 -0.57 -16.45 -12.91
CA ASP A 272 -0.19 -15.04 -12.76
C ASP A 272 0.67 -14.78 -11.51
N ASN A 273 0.68 -15.71 -10.55
CA ASN A 273 1.60 -15.66 -9.43
C ASN A 273 3.06 -15.89 -9.84
N MET A 274 3.35 -16.51 -10.98
CA MET A 274 4.72 -16.70 -11.45
C MET A 274 5.37 -15.38 -11.87
N ASN A 275 4.63 -14.51 -12.56
CA ASN A 275 5.10 -13.17 -12.84
C ASN A 275 5.34 -12.40 -11.52
N ASN A 276 4.38 -12.46 -10.59
CA ASN A 276 4.53 -11.83 -9.27
C ASN A 276 5.76 -12.33 -8.50
N LEU A 277 6.11 -13.62 -8.61
CA LEU A 277 7.29 -14.20 -7.97
C LEU A 277 8.58 -13.51 -8.39
N GLY A 278 8.75 -13.23 -9.69
CA GLY A 278 9.92 -12.52 -10.22
C GLY A 278 10.03 -11.10 -9.64
N GLY A 279 8.91 -10.39 -9.53
CA GLY A 279 8.85 -9.06 -8.94
C GLY A 279 9.12 -9.06 -7.43
N ALA A 280 8.51 -9.99 -6.69
CA ALA A 280 8.70 -10.14 -5.25
C ALA A 280 10.16 -10.47 -4.91
N LYS A 281 10.81 -11.34 -5.69
CA LYS A 281 12.23 -11.67 -5.53
C LYS A 281 13.11 -10.43 -5.58
N TRP A 282 12.95 -9.59 -6.60
CA TRP A 282 13.71 -8.34 -6.74
C TRP A 282 13.51 -7.40 -5.55
N ILE A 283 12.28 -7.29 -5.05
CA ILE A 283 12.00 -6.45 -3.87
C ILE A 283 12.68 -7.01 -2.62
N CYS A 284 12.57 -8.31 -2.37
CA CYS A 284 13.26 -8.98 -1.27
C CYS A 284 14.79 -8.80 -1.35
N GLN A 285 15.37 -8.87 -2.56
CA GLN A 285 16.79 -8.58 -2.78
C GLN A 285 17.20 -7.16 -2.43
N HIS A 286 16.37 -6.17 -2.78
CA HIS A 286 16.61 -4.79 -2.36
C HIS A 286 16.36 -4.55 -0.85
N MET A 287 15.67 -5.47 -0.18
CA MET A 287 15.47 -5.52 1.27
C MET A 287 16.49 -6.45 1.98
N GLY A 288 17.51 -6.92 1.23
CA GLY A 288 18.66 -7.66 1.75
C GLY A 288 18.44 -9.17 1.94
N ILE A 289 17.46 -9.77 1.28
CA ILE A 289 17.28 -11.22 1.18
C ILE A 289 17.99 -11.68 -0.10
N ASP A 290 18.88 -12.67 -0.04
CA ASP A 290 19.50 -13.16 -1.27
C ASP A 290 18.54 -14.08 -2.07
N GLU A 291 18.99 -14.54 -3.23
CA GLU A 291 18.14 -15.34 -4.12
C GLU A 291 17.78 -16.70 -3.53
N ASP A 292 18.73 -17.35 -2.87
CA ASP A 292 18.55 -18.68 -2.29
C ASP A 292 17.61 -18.59 -1.07
N ASP A 293 17.83 -17.60 -0.20
CA ASP A 293 16.96 -17.28 0.94
C ASP A 293 15.51 -16.98 0.49
N PHE A 294 15.33 -16.32 -0.66
CA PHE A 294 14.00 -16.06 -1.21
C PHE A 294 13.30 -17.35 -1.60
N TYR A 295 14.00 -18.24 -2.31
CA TYR A 295 13.43 -19.52 -2.75
C TYR A 295 13.14 -20.46 -1.58
N GLU A 296 14.00 -20.48 -0.55
CA GLU A 296 13.75 -21.22 0.69
C GLU A 296 12.45 -20.79 1.37
N ALA A 297 12.17 -19.49 1.41
CA ALA A 297 10.99 -18.95 2.09
C ALA A 297 9.70 -19.06 1.26
N ILE A 298 9.78 -18.86 -0.05
CA ILE A 298 8.60 -18.75 -0.92
C ILE A 298 7.91 -20.10 -1.18
N ILE A 299 8.60 -21.21 -0.94
CA ILE A 299 8.06 -22.56 -1.12
C ILE A 299 6.78 -22.81 -0.30
N ASP A 300 6.73 -22.23 0.91
CA ASP A 300 5.60 -22.34 1.85
C ASP A 300 4.55 -21.21 1.68
N PHE A 301 4.70 -20.36 0.66
CA PHE A 301 3.76 -19.27 0.43
C PHE A 301 2.44 -19.80 -0.14
N GLN A 302 1.35 -19.47 0.56
CA GLN A 302 -0.02 -19.76 0.13
C GLN A 302 -0.71 -18.47 -0.30
N ASP A 303 -1.64 -18.58 -1.26
CA ASP A 303 -2.30 -17.44 -1.87
C ASP A 303 -2.88 -16.44 -0.84
N ALA A 304 -2.56 -15.16 -1.07
CA ALA A 304 -2.69 -14.08 -0.09
C ALA A 304 -4.13 -13.78 0.34
N VAL A 305 -5.10 -14.00 -0.54
CA VAL A 305 -6.49 -13.58 -0.35
C VAL A 305 -7.26 -14.69 0.37
N LYS A 306 -7.61 -14.43 1.63
CA LYS A 306 -8.59 -15.26 2.36
C LYS A 306 -9.93 -15.20 1.61
N ASN A 307 -10.42 -16.35 1.16
CA ASN A 307 -11.81 -16.50 0.71
C ASN A 307 -12.80 -16.16 1.83
#